data_AF-A0AAN7Y9F9-F1
#
_entry.id   AF-A0AAN7Y9F9-F1
#
_cell.length_a   1.000
_cell.length_b   1.000
_cell.length_c   1.000
_cell.angle_alpha   90.00
_cell.angle_beta   90.00
_cell.angle_gamma   90.00
#
_symmetry.space_group_name_H-M   'P 1'
#
loop_
_entity.id
_entity.type
_entity.pdbx_description
1 polymer ?
#
loop_
_entity_poly.entity_id
_entity_poly.type
_entity_poly.pdbx_seq_one_letter_code
_entity_poly.pdbx_strand_id
1 'polypeptide(L)'
;MAEEDPQQQPDRGVSSMPGLLTGLQGAEASALQLRIKNSICKSVQSKVENILQDVERFSDIEKLYLYLKLPSGPSTNIEKSEQSALSSSRTQQMHAFNWIRHHLEEYPETSLPKQEVYDEYKSFCDNLNYHPLSAADFGKMMKNVFPNMKARRLGMRGKSKYP
;
A
#
# COMPACT_ATOMS: atom_id res chain seq x y z
N MET A 1 22.20 -65.25 3.07
CA MET A 1 21.72 -65.56 4.43
C MET A 1 20.83 -64.39 4.83
N ALA A 2 19.59 -64.68 5.21
CA ALA A 2 18.51 -63.73 5.58
C ALA A 2 17.99 -62.81 4.45
N GLU A 3 16.70 -62.48 4.58
CA GLU A 3 15.85 -61.74 3.64
C GLU A 3 15.29 -60.45 4.29
N GLU A 4 14.38 -59.79 3.57
CA GLU A 4 13.24 -58.96 4.03
C GLU A 4 13.32 -57.41 3.93
N ASP A 5 12.21 -56.85 3.45
CA ASP A 5 11.80 -55.45 3.22
C ASP A 5 10.38 -55.38 3.85
N PRO A 6 9.95 -54.32 4.60
CA PRO A 6 9.34 -53.17 3.89
C PRO A 6 9.29 -51.77 4.58
N GLN A 7 9.06 -50.76 3.72
CA GLN A 7 8.34 -49.49 3.92
C GLN A 7 8.46 -48.69 5.25
N GLN A 8 8.85 -47.40 5.15
CA GLN A 8 7.98 -46.25 5.53
C GLN A 8 8.57 -44.87 5.17
N GLN A 9 7.72 -43.98 4.64
CA GLN A 9 7.87 -42.50 4.62
C GLN A 9 7.11 -41.93 5.83
N PRO A 10 7.57 -40.83 6.45
CA PRO A 10 7.45 -39.47 5.88
C PRO A 10 8.85 -38.80 5.77
N ASP A 11 9.05 -37.49 5.56
CA ASP A 11 8.17 -36.31 5.55
C ASP A 11 8.62 -35.24 4.53
N ARG A 12 7.79 -34.21 4.32
CA ARG A 12 8.19 -32.90 3.77
C ARG A 12 7.56 -31.74 4.56
N GLY A 13 8.22 -31.32 5.62
CA GLY A 13 7.94 -30.07 6.33
C GLY A 13 8.22 -28.81 5.51
N VAL A 14 7.39 -28.53 4.50
CA VAL A 14 7.32 -27.19 3.90
C VAL A 14 6.44 -26.33 4.80
N SER A 15 7.08 -25.52 5.64
CA SER A 15 6.44 -24.53 6.49
C SER A 15 5.80 -23.42 5.64
N SER A 16 4.58 -23.65 5.17
CA SER A 16 3.81 -22.66 4.43
C SER A 16 3.39 -21.53 5.36
N MET A 17 3.83 -20.30 5.04
CA MET A 17 3.49 -19.09 5.79
C MET A 17 1.96 -18.86 5.83
N PRO A 18 1.41 -18.28 6.93
CA PRO A 18 -0.02 -17.96 6.99
C PRO A 18 -0.42 -16.95 5.92
N GLY A 19 -1.46 -17.29 5.16
CA GLY A 19 -1.91 -16.49 4.03
C GLY A 19 -2.50 -15.14 4.44
N LEU A 20 -2.05 -14.09 3.76
CA LEU A 20 -2.84 -12.88 3.56
C LEU A 20 -3.23 -12.87 2.07
N LEU A 21 -4.46 -12.44 1.76
CA LEU A 21 -5.11 -12.55 0.44
C LEU A 21 -5.60 -13.98 0.10
N THR A 22 -6.56 -14.48 0.87
CA THR A 22 -7.51 -15.50 0.37
C THR A 22 -8.32 -14.88 -0.76
N GLY A 23 -7.84 -15.02 -2.00
CA GLY A 23 -8.62 -14.66 -3.18
C GLY A 23 -9.93 -15.46 -3.20
N LEU A 24 -11.04 -14.78 -3.49
CA LEU A 24 -12.33 -15.43 -3.72
C LEU A 24 -12.14 -16.60 -4.69
N GLN A 25 -12.46 -17.81 -4.22
CA GLN A 25 -12.23 -19.04 -4.96
C GLN A 25 -12.99 -18.93 -6.30
N GLY A 26 -12.35 -19.17 -7.44
CA GLY A 26 -12.89 -18.77 -8.77
C GLY A 26 -14.31 -19.28 -9.08
N ALA A 27 -14.70 -20.40 -8.47
CA ALA A 27 -16.06 -20.93 -8.50
C ALA A 27 -17.10 -20.02 -7.81
N GLU A 28 -16.77 -19.44 -6.65
CA GLU A 28 -17.65 -18.53 -5.91
C GLU A 28 -17.84 -17.20 -6.65
N ALA A 29 -16.77 -16.67 -7.25
CA ALA A 29 -16.82 -15.48 -8.08
C ALA A 29 -17.74 -15.68 -9.30
N SER A 30 -17.57 -16.81 -10.01
CA SER A 30 -18.45 -17.20 -11.13
C SER A 30 -19.91 -17.39 -10.70
N ALA A 31 -20.16 -18.05 -9.56
CA ALA A 31 -21.50 -18.26 -9.03
C ALA A 31 -22.17 -16.96 -8.55
N LEU A 32 -21.39 -15.97 -8.09
CA LEU A 32 -21.89 -14.64 -7.77
C LEU A 32 -22.24 -13.85 -9.04
N GLN A 33 -21.35 -13.85 -10.05
CA GLN A 33 -21.61 -13.19 -11.34
C GLN A 33 -22.88 -13.73 -12.02
N LEU A 34 -23.08 -15.06 -12.02
CA LEU A 34 -24.28 -15.67 -12.60
C LEU A 34 -25.57 -15.26 -11.86
N ARG A 35 -25.54 -15.23 -10.52
CA ARG A 35 -26.67 -14.74 -9.71
C ARG A 35 -26.99 -13.27 -10.01
N ILE A 36 -25.99 -12.41 -10.09
CA ILE A 36 -26.16 -10.99 -10.42
C ILE A 36 -26.72 -10.83 -11.84
N LYS A 37 -26.13 -11.52 -12.84
CA LYS A 37 -26.63 -11.51 -14.23
C LYS A 37 -28.10 -11.90 -14.32
N ASN A 38 -28.52 -12.93 -13.58
CA ASN A 38 -29.91 -13.39 -13.57
C ASN A 38 -30.87 -12.47 -12.80
N SER A 39 -30.37 -11.61 -11.91
CA SER A 39 -31.20 -10.65 -11.16
C SER A 39 -31.58 -9.38 -11.94
N ILE A 40 -30.92 -9.10 -13.07
CA ILE A 40 -31.17 -7.92 -13.92
C ILE A 40 -31.90 -8.28 -15.22
N CYS A 41 -32.70 -7.37 -15.77
CA CYS A 41 -33.55 -7.66 -16.93
C CYS A 41 -32.73 -7.87 -18.22
N LYS A 42 -33.30 -8.64 -19.17
CA LYS A 42 -32.62 -9.05 -20.42
C LYS A 42 -32.13 -7.88 -21.29
N SER A 43 -32.84 -6.76 -21.29
CA SER A 43 -32.40 -5.54 -21.99
C SER A 43 -31.09 -4.99 -21.41
N VAL A 44 -30.91 -5.02 -20.08
CA VAL A 44 -29.66 -4.58 -19.45
C VAL A 44 -28.54 -5.60 -19.66
N GLN A 45 -28.84 -6.91 -19.58
CA GLN A 45 -27.84 -7.96 -19.91
C GLN A 45 -27.26 -7.77 -21.31
N SER A 46 -28.12 -7.58 -22.33
CA SER A 46 -27.68 -7.34 -23.71
C SER A 46 -26.88 -6.05 -23.88
N LYS A 47 -27.25 -4.95 -23.19
CA LYS A 47 -26.45 -3.71 -23.21
C LYS A 47 -25.05 -3.92 -22.64
N VAL A 48 -24.90 -4.68 -21.55
CA VAL A 48 -23.60 -4.99 -20.95
C VAL A 48 -22.75 -5.85 -21.89
N GLU A 49 -23.35 -6.87 -22.52
CA GLU A 49 -22.66 -7.73 -23.49
C GLU A 49 -22.17 -6.95 -24.72
N ASN A 50 -22.98 -6.03 -25.25
CA ASN A 50 -22.58 -5.15 -26.35
C ASN A 50 -21.42 -4.22 -25.97
N ILE A 51 -21.48 -3.59 -24.78
CA ILE A 51 -20.39 -2.74 -24.28
C ILE A 51 -19.09 -3.54 -24.13
N LEU A 52 -19.15 -4.78 -23.63
CA LEU A 52 -17.96 -5.63 -23.53
C LEU A 52 -17.37 -5.96 -24.91
N GLN A 53 -18.20 -6.22 -25.92
CA GLN A 53 -17.76 -6.45 -27.29
C GLN A 53 -17.09 -5.21 -27.92
N ASP A 54 -17.59 -4.01 -27.65
CA ASP A 54 -16.94 -2.77 -28.10
C ASP A 54 -15.61 -2.53 -27.38
N VAL A 55 -15.54 -2.77 -26.07
CA VAL A 55 -14.31 -2.63 -25.26
C VAL A 55 -13.24 -3.65 -25.65
N GLU A 56 -13.61 -4.85 -26.13
CA GLU A 56 -12.64 -5.83 -26.64
C GLU A 56 -11.82 -5.27 -27.80
N ARG A 57 -12.45 -4.45 -28.67
CA ARG A 57 -11.83 -3.80 -29.85
C ARG A 57 -10.91 -2.63 -29.51
N PHE A 58 -10.96 -2.10 -28.28
CA PHE A 58 -10.14 -0.97 -27.85
C PHE A 58 -8.67 -1.40 -27.69
N SER A 59 -7.75 -0.52 -28.07
CA SER A 59 -6.33 -0.63 -27.69
C SER A 59 -6.14 -0.47 -26.18
N ASP A 60 -4.98 -0.85 -25.66
CA ASP A 60 -4.71 -0.78 -24.21
C ASP A 60 -4.76 0.66 -23.66
N ILE A 61 -4.38 1.66 -24.48
CA ILE A 61 -4.47 3.08 -24.10
C ILE A 61 -5.92 3.58 -24.07
N GLU A 62 -6.78 3.10 -24.97
CA GLU A 62 -8.22 3.41 -24.97
C GLU A 62 -8.94 2.71 -23.81
N LYS A 63 -8.57 1.46 -23.50
CA LYS A 63 -9.01 0.75 -22.29
C LYS A 63 -8.62 1.51 -21.03
N LEU A 64 -7.38 2.00 -20.94
CA LEU A 64 -6.92 2.83 -19.81
C LEU A 64 -7.72 4.13 -19.70
N TYR A 65 -7.98 4.82 -20.82
CA TYR A 65 -8.80 6.03 -20.83
C TYR A 65 -10.25 5.75 -20.39
N LEU A 66 -10.83 4.63 -20.80
CA LEU A 66 -12.15 4.18 -20.34
C LEU A 66 -12.17 3.92 -18.83
N TYR A 67 -11.18 3.22 -18.28
CA TYR A 67 -11.08 2.98 -16.84
C TYR A 67 -11.04 4.28 -16.02
N LEU A 68 -10.34 5.30 -16.52
CA LEU A 68 -10.31 6.63 -15.89
C LEU A 68 -11.65 7.40 -15.99
N LYS A 69 -12.52 7.03 -16.93
CA LYS A 69 -13.79 7.72 -17.19
C LYS A 69 -15.02 7.03 -16.59
N LEU A 70 -14.94 5.73 -16.32
CA LEU A 70 -16.01 4.99 -15.66
C LEU A 70 -16.22 5.50 -14.22
N PRO A 71 -17.47 5.63 -13.73
CA PRO A 71 -17.74 6.05 -12.38
C PRO A 71 -17.31 4.97 -11.39
N SER A 72 -16.15 5.15 -10.77
CA SER A 72 -15.54 4.26 -9.77
C SER A 72 -16.27 4.32 -8.40
N GLY A 73 -17.56 3.95 -8.42
CA GLY A 73 -18.46 3.97 -7.26
C GLY A 73 -18.56 5.34 -6.58
N PRO A 74 -18.99 5.40 -5.31
CA PRO A 74 -18.75 6.54 -4.45
C PRO A 74 -17.27 6.56 -4.03
N SER A 75 -16.38 6.84 -4.99
CA SER A 75 -15.12 7.50 -4.69
C SER A 75 -15.48 8.81 -3.99
N THR A 76 -15.31 8.85 -2.67
CA THR A 76 -15.77 9.89 -1.74
C THR A 76 -15.96 11.24 -2.40
N ASN A 77 -17.21 11.58 -2.73
CA ASN A 77 -17.57 12.83 -3.36
C ASN A 77 -17.56 13.94 -2.29
N ILE A 78 -16.34 14.30 -1.88
CA ILE A 78 -16.05 15.46 -1.05
C ILE A 78 -15.76 16.59 -2.02
N GLU A 79 -16.55 17.64 -1.84
CA GLU A 79 -16.49 18.94 -2.50
C GLU A 79 -15.07 19.43 -2.83
N LYS A 80 -14.96 20.18 -3.94
CA LYS A 80 -13.74 20.51 -4.68
C LYS A 80 -12.68 21.39 -3.98
N SER A 81 -12.67 21.46 -2.65
CA SER A 81 -11.62 22.14 -1.86
C SER A 81 -10.92 21.24 -0.82
N GLU A 82 -11.53 20.15 -0.34
CA GLU A 82 -10.92 19.31 0.71
C GLU A 82 -10.41 17.95 0.20
N GLN A 83 -10.95 17.44 -0.91
CA GLN A 83 -10.53 16.15 -1.46
C GLN A 83 -9.09 16.18 -2.03
N SER A 84 -8.61 17.35 -2.46
CA SER A 84 -7.20 17.57 -2.79
C SER A 84 -6.32 17.44 -1.54
N ALA A 85 -6.75 17.91 -0.37
CA ALA A 85 -6.01 17.80 0.88
C ALA A 85 -5.93 16.34 1.38
N LEU A 86 -6.99 15.55 1.26
CA LEU A 86 -6.99 14.13 1.67
C LEU A 86 -6.21 13.23 0.69
N SER A 87 -6.34 13.48 -0.62
CA SER A 87 -5.57 12.75 -1.64
C SER A 87 -4.08 13.14 -1.59
N SER A 88 -3.77 14.43 -1.45
CA SER A 88 -2.39 14.88 -1.23
C SER A 88 -1.82 14.37 0.09
N SER A 89 -2.58 14.33 1.19
CA SER A 89 -2.11 13.74 2.46
C SER A 89 -1.71 12.27 2.29
N ARG A 90 -2.52 11.45 1.58
CA ARG A 90 -2.15 10.07 1.25
C ARG A 90 -0.90 10.00 0.36
N THR A 91 -0.79 10.91 -0.60
CA THR A 91 0.34 10.99 -1.54
C THR A 91 1.63 11.41 -0.82
N GLN A 92 1.57 12.40 0.06
CA GLN A 92 2.66 12.85 0.95
C GLN A 92 3.10 11.74 1.91
N GLN A 93 2.15 10.98 2.48
CA GLN A 93 2.45 9.79 3.28
C GLN A 93 3.19 8.71 2.47
N MET A 94 2.81 8.48 1.21
CA MET A 94 3.53 7.57 0.31
C MET A 94 4.93 8.08 -0.03
N HIS A 95 5.10 9.38 -0.33
CA HIS A 95 6.43 9.96 -0.56
C HIS A 95 7.32 9.87 0.68
N ALA A 96 6.81 10.16 1.87
CA ALA A 96 7.53 10.00 3.12
C ALA A 96 7.90 8.53 3.40
N PHE A 97 6.95 7.60 3.24
CA PHE A 97 7.21 6.16 3.40
C PHE A 97 8.32 5.67 2.47
N ASN A 98 8.24 6.04 1.20
CA ASN A 98 9.24 5.67 0.20
C ASN A 98 10.59 6.32 0.51
N TRP A 99 10.64 7.60 0.90
CA TRP A 99 11.90 8.25 1.26
C TRP A 99 12.57 7.55 2.45
N ILE A 100 11.83 7.33 3.54
CA ILE A 100 12.30 6.65 4.76
C ILE A 100 12.85 5.26 4.43
N ARG A 101 12.15 4.49 3.57
CA ARG A 101 12.57 3.12 3.17
C ARG A 101 13.83 3.06 2.32
N HIS A 102 14.18 4.12 1.59
CA HIS A 102 15.36 4.15 0.72
C HIS A 102 16.58 4.83 1.36
N HIS A 103 16.39 5.76 2.31
CA HIS A 103 17.46 6.58 2.88
C HIS A 103 17.86 6.18 4.31
N LEU A 104 17.03 5.38 5.00
CA LEU A 104 17.27 4.98 6.39
C LEU A 104 17.25 3.45 6.54
N GLU A 105 18.09 2.96 7.45
CA GLU A 105 18.17 1.55 7.84
C GLU A 105 18.17 1.43 9.38
N GLU A 106 17.63 0.33 9.93
CA GLU A 106 17.56 0.11 11.38
C GLU A 106 18.86 -0.55 11.88
N TYR A 107 19.67 0.20 12.64
CA TYR A 107 20.89 -0.32 13.29
C TYR A 107 20.84 -0.08 14.82
N PRO A 108 20.85 -1.11 15.68
CA PRO A 108 20.61 -0.97 17.12
C PRO A 108 21.58 -0.04 17.87
N GLU A 109 22.84 0.00 17.44
CA GLU A 109 23.91 0.78 18.10
C GLU A 109 24.03 2.22 17.57
N THR A 110 23.30 2.57 16.51
CA THR A 110 23.36 3.90 15.88
C THR A 110 22.17 4.75 16.30
N SER A 111 22.40 6.05 16.50
CA SER A 111 21.34 7.02 16.77
C SER A 111 21.53 8.27 15.92
N LEU A 112 20.52 8.60 15.13
CA LEU A 112 20.51 9.78 14.26
C LEU A 112 19.81 10.98 14.94
N PRO A 113 20.29 12.22 14.76
CA PRO A 113 19.58 13.41 15.22
C PRO A 113 18.25 13.58 14.46
N LYS A 114 17.12 13.59 15.19
CA LYS A 114 15.78 13.67 14.58
C LYS A 114 15.62 14.85 13.62
N GLN A 115 16.24 15.99 13.94
CA GLN A 115 16.11 17.21 13.14
C GLN A 115 16.82 17.07 11.78
N GLU A 116 18.07 16.60 11.76
CA GLU A 116 18.85 16.40 10.54
C GLU A 116 18.13 15.47 9.55
N VAL A 117 17.58 14.34 10.03
CA VAL A 117 16.80 13.40 9.22
C VAL A 117 15.54 14.05 8.61
N TYR A 118 14.88 14.95 9.34
CA TYR A 118 13.71 15.67 8.84
C TYR A 118 14.09 16.78 7.86
N ASP A 119 15.21 17.46 8.08
CA ASP A 119 15.71 18.51 7.19
C ASP A 119 16.17 17.92 5.84
N GLU A 120 16.76 16.72 5.84
CA GLU A 120 17.09 15.95 4.63
C GLU A 120 15.83 15.54 3.85
N TYR A 121 14.83 14.97 4.53
CA TYR A 121 13.51 14.68 3.94
C TYR A 121 12.85 15.94 3.35
N LYS A 122 12.95 17.07 4.07
CA LYS A 122 12.43 18.35 3.58
C LYS A 122 13.15 18.80 2.31
N SER A 123 14.47 18.70 2.25
CA SER A 123 15.24 19.02 1.04
C SER A 123 14.87 18.13 -0.14
N PHE A 124 14.63 16.83 0.09
CA PHE A 124 14.09 15.92 -0.93
C PHE A 124 12.71 16.36 -1.44
N CYS A 125 11.81 16.78 -0.55
CA CYS A 125 10.51 17.34 -0.94
C CYS A 125 10.64 18.64 -1.74
N ASP A 126 11.47 19.59 -1.29
CA ASP A 126 11.70 20.86 -1.97
C ASP A 126 12.25 20.63 -3.41
N ASN A 127 13.19 19.69 -3.57
CA ASN A 127 13.79 19.34 -4.88
C ASN A 127 12.81 18.70 -5.88
N LEU A 128 11.74 18.05 -5.41
CA LEU A 128 10.71 17.43 -6.24
C LEU A 128 9.41 18.23 -6.30
N ASN A 129 9.41 19.46 -5.76
CA ASN A 129 8.22 20.31 -5.60
C ASN A 129 7.07 19.63 -4.83
N TYR A 130 7.38 18.74 -3.89
CA TYR A 130 6.40 18.11 -3.00
C TYR A 130 6.22 18.93 -1.72
N HIS A 131 5.01 18.93 -1.19
CA HIS A 131 4.77 19.44 0.16
C HIS A 131 5.24 18.40 1.20
N PRO A 132 6.18 18.74 2.11
CA PRO A 132 6.61 17.83 3.16
C PRO A 132 5.50 17.62 4.21
N LEU A 133 5.46 16.43 4.80
CA LEU A 133 4.67 16.17 6.01
C LEU A 133 5.15 17.03 7.18
N SER A 134 4.28 17.26 8.18
CA SER A 134 4.71 17.87 9.44
C SER A 134 5.76 17.02 10.16
N ALA A 135 6.64 17.64 10.97
CA ALA A 135 7.64 16.92 11.77
C ALA A 135 7.05 15.96 12.83
N ALA A 136 5.73 16.06 13.10
CA ALA A 136 4.98 15.11 13.91
C ALA A 136 4.54 13.89 13.07
N ASP A 137 3.92 14.14 11.91
CA ASP A 137 3.43 13.09 11.00
C ASP A 137 4.58 12.30 10.37
N PHE A 138 5.67 12.96 9.99
CA PHE A 138 6.89 12.29 9.56
C PHE A 138 7.47 11.39 10.65
N GLY A 139 7.46 11.85 11.91
CA GLY A 139 7.84 11.03 13.07
C GLY A 139 6.95 9.80 13.27
N LYS A 140 5.64 9.94 13.01
CA LYS A 140 4.68 8.82 12.99
C LYS A 140 4.97 7.86 11.83
N MET A 141 5.31 8.36 10.65
CA MET A 141 5.72 7.53 9.51
C MET A 141 7.01 6.76 9.78
N MET A 142 8.04 7.37 10.37
CA MET A 142 9.25 6.64 10.80
C MET A 142 8.92 5.52 11.79
N LYS A 143 7.99 5.75 12.73
CA LYS A 143 7.53 4.71 13.67
C LYS A 143 6.72 3.58 13.02
N ASN A 144 6.00 3.86 11.93
CA ASN A 144 5.32 2.83 11.14
C ASN A 144 6.31 1.99 10.31
N VAL A 145 7.40 2.61 9.82
CA VAL A 145 8.44 1.92 9.02
C VAL A 145 9.40 1.11 9.91
N PHE A 146 9.81 1.68 11.05
CA PHE A 146 10.71 1.08 12.03
C PHE A 146 10.04 1.02 13.42
N PRO A 147 9.23 -0.03 13.70
CA PRO A 147 8.53 -0.16 14.97
C PRO A 147 9.47 -0.24 16.18
N ASN A 148 10.63 -0.89 16.00
CA ASN A 148 11.61 -1.15 17.07
C ASN A 148 12.49 0.06 17.41
N MET A 149 12.62 1.05 16.52
CA MET A 149 13.37 2.30 16.72
C MET A 149 13.01 2.97 18.06
N LYS A 150 14.01 3.33 18.87
CA LYS A 150 13.79 3.94 20.20
C LYS A 150 14.29 5.38 20.24
N ALA A 151 13.55 6.25 20.93
CA ALA A 151 14.01 7.60 21.21
C ALA A 151 15.14 7.57 22.25
N ARG A 152 16.27 8.22 21.95
CA ARG A 152 17.41 8.40 22.85
C ARG A 152 17.72 9.89 22.96
N ARG A 153 17.93 10.40 24.18
CA ARG A 153 18.40 11.79 24.38
C ARG A 153 19.90 11.84 24.08
N LEU A 154 20.28 12.57 23.04
CA LEU A 154 21.67 12.82 22.68
C LEU A 154 22.10 14.18 23.26
N GLY A 155 23.28 14.24 23.88
CA GLY A 155 23.85 15.45 24.47
C GLY A 155 24.31 15.31 25.92
N MET A 156 25.19 16.20 26.36
CA MET A 156 25.73 16.24 27.72
C MET A 156 24.72 16.80 28.73
N ARG A 157 24.65 16.17 29.90
CA ARG A 157 23.76 16.58 31.00
C ARG A 157 24.23 17.90 31.64
N GLY A 158 23.45 18.97 31.47
CA GLY A 158 23.44 20.10 32.40
C GLY A 158 24.35 21.29 32.08
N LYS A 159 24.05 22.03 31.00
CA LYS A 159 24.43 23.45 30.85
C LYS A 159 23.21 24.30 30.52
N SER A 160 22.18 24.21 31.36
CA SER A 160 21.14 25.24 31.38
C SER A 160 21.77 26.50 32.00
N LYS A 161 22.06 27.50 31.15
CA LYS A 161 22.28 28.87 31.61
C LYS A 161 20.91 29.52 31.74
N TYR A 162 20.47 29.76 32.96
CA TYR A 162 19.55 30.86 33.23
C TYR A 162 20.39 32.13 33.41
N PRO A 163 19.92 33.30 32.92
CA PRO A 163 20.53 34.59 33.20
C PRO A 163 20.33 35.00 34.67
#